data_AF-A0A3M2E731-F1
#
_entry.id   AF-A0A3M2E731-F1
#
_cell.length_a   1.000
_cell.length_b   1.000
_cell.length_c   1.000
_cell.angle_alpha   90.00
_cell.angle_beta   90.00
_cell.angle_gamma   90.00
#
_symmetry.space_group_name_H-M   'P 1'
#
loop_
_entity.id
_entity.type
_entity.pdbx_description
1 polymer ?
#
loop_
_entity_poly.entity_id
_entity_poly.type
_entity_poly.pdbx_seq_one_letter_code
_entity_poly.pdbx_strand_id
1 'polypeptide(L)'
;MAFIQGKYPVYQAAEDAGGAETLAKDLPGKNAFAFLNTPWKWDEFKTVKQHKDTLKELVRGPEEAGGSPKSILMLLRSLAKMESEAARGQERLVWGRWMWMAAYHLTRAAERYDTKKAALAKELRSIRDAFEKNEYRDLPRWGAAARWAQLLTREKGKH
;
A
#
# COMPACT_ATOMS: atom_id res chain seq x y z
N MET A 1 -9.38 5.20 -11.84
CA MET A 1 -8.66 4.32 -12.79
C MET A 1 -9.09 2.90 -12.53
N ALA A 2 -9.79 2.32 -13.50
CA ALA A 2 -10.19 0.92 -13.51
C ALA A 2 -9.12 0.09 -14.23
N PHE A 3 -8.79 -1.09 -13.71
CA PHE A 3 -7.88 -2.03 -14.38
C PHE A 3 -8.71 -3.05 -15.14
N ILE A 4 -8.71 -2.95 -16.47
CA ILE A 4 -9.54 -3.75 -17.37
C ILE A 4 -8.69 -4.92 -17.91
N GLN A 5 -9.19 -6.15 -17.82
CA GLN A 5 -8.57 -7.31 -18.47
C GLN A 5 -9.10 -7.50 -19.90
N GLY A 6 -8.34 -8.19 -20.76
CA GLY A 6 -8.62 -8.26 -22.20
C GLY A 6 -9.98 -8.86 -22.63
N LYS A 7 -10.72 -9.51 -21.71
CA LYS A 7 -12.09 -10.04 -21.96
C LYS A 7 -13.20 -9.25 -21.22
N TYR A 8 -12.88 -8.10 -20.65
CA TYR A 8 -13.85 -7.32 -19.87
C TYR A 8 -14.77 -6.52 -20.81
N PRO A 9 -16.11 -6.55 -20.63
CA PRO A 9 -17.04 -5.83 -21.49
C PRO A 9 -16.80 -4.31 -21.50
N VAL A 10 -16.84 -3.69 -22.68
CA VAL A 10 -16.58 -2.24 -22.85
C VAL A 10 -17.58 -1.38 -22.05
N TYR A 11 -18.85 -1.76 -22.04
CA TYR A 11 -19.87 -1.03 -21.27
C TYR A 11 -19.56 -1.06 -19.77
N GLN A 12 -19.14 -2.21 -19.25
CA GLN A 12 -18.79 -2.35 -17.83
C GLN A 12 -17.50 -1.59 -17.49
N ALA A 13 -16.54 -1.55 -18.41
CA ALA A 13 -15.35 -0.70 -18.27
C ALA A 13 -15.70 0.80 -18.21
N ALA A 14 -16.67 1.24 -19.02
CA ALA A 14 -17.14 2.61 -19.02
C ALA A 14 -17.86 2.97 -17.71
N GLU A 15 -18.71 2.06 -17.21
CA GLU A 15 -19.39 2.21 -15.92
C GLU A 15 -18.40 2.30 -14.75
N ASP A 16 -17.40 1.41 -14.70
CA ASP A 16 -16.35 1.45 -13.68
C ASP A 16 -15.51 2.72 -13.74
N ALA A 17 -15.23 3.22 -14.96
CA ALA A 17 -14.54 4.49 -15.14
C ALA A 17 -15.38 5.66 -14.62
N GLY A 18 -16.69 5.66 -14.87
CA GLY A 18 -17.62 6.66 -14.33
C GLY A 18 -17.73 6.62 -12.80
N GLY A 19 -17.76 5.42 -12.21
CA GLY A 19 -17.71 5.24 -10.76
C GLY A 19 -16.40 5.78 -10.15
N ALA A 20 -15.27 5.51 -10.80
CA ALA A 20 -13.97 6.03 -10.39
C ALA A 20 -13.87 7.57 -10.51
N GLU A 21 -14.50 8.18 -11.51
CA GLU A 21 -14.58 9.63 -11.64
C GLU A 21 -15.43 10.25 -10.53
N THR A 22 -16.56 9.62 -10.22
CA THR A 22 -17.46 10.07 -9.14
C THR A 22 -16.73 10.09 -7.80
N LEU A 23 -16.01 9.00 -7.48
CA LEU A 23 -15.18 8.90 -6.28
C LEU A 23 -14.11 10.02 -6.20
N ALA A 24 -13.55 10.43 -7.34
CA ALA A 24 -12.56 11.51 -7.37
C ALA A 24 -13.17 12.89 -7.10
N LYS A 25 -14.45 13.09 -7.43
CA LYS A 25 -15.19 14.35 -7.19
C LYS A 25 -15.51 14.57 -5.71
N ASP A 26 -15.48 13.52 -4.89
CA ASP A 26 -15.68 13.62 -3.44
C ASP A 26 -14.55 14.40 -2.74
N LEU A 27 -13.38 14.53 -3.37
CA LEU A 27 -12.30 15.37 -2.85
C LEU A 27 -12.50 16.85 -3.23
N PRO A 28 -12.33 17.78 -2.27
CA PRO A 28 -12.50 19.21 -2.52
C PRO A 28 -11.47 19.72 -3.53
N GLY A 29 -11.94 20.58 -4.44
CA GLY A 29 -11.14 21.18 -5.52
C GLY A 29 -11.15 20.41 -6.85
N LYS A 30 -11.75 19.21 -6.91
CA LYS A 30 -11.92 18.41 -8.15
C LYS A 30 -10.64 18.13 -8.94
N ASN A 31 -9.47 18.29 -8.31
CA ASN A 31 -8.16 18.04 -8.91
C ASN A 31 -7.56 16.75 -8.32
N ALA A 32 -8.28 15.65 -8.55
CA ALA A 32 -7.99 14.34 -8.01
C ALA A 32 -8.37 13.25 -9.02
N PHE A 33 -7.90 12.04 -8.77
CA PHE A 33 -8.29 10.86 -9.53
C PHE A 33 -8.41 9.66 -8.59
N ALA A 34 -9.29 8.72 -8.93
CA ALA A 34 -9.37 7.47 -8.19
C ALA A 34 -8.30 6.47 -8.63
N PHE A 35 -7.67 5.80 -7.69
CA PHE A 35 -6.74 4.71 -7.93
C PHE A 35 -6.93 3.64 -6.86
N LEU A 36 -7.09 2.37 -7.30
CA LEU A 36 -7.34 1.23 -6.41
C LEU A 36 -8.49 1.48 -5.40
N ASN A 37 -9.60 2.05 -5.88
CA ASN A 37 -10.79 2.42 -5.08
C ASN A 37 -10.54 3.46 -3.98
N THR A 38 -9.53 4.32 -4.15
CA THR A 38 -9.27 5.44 -3.25
C THR A 38 -9.04 6.71 -4.07
N PRO A 39 -9.65 7.85 -3.72
CA PRO A 39 -9.39 9.10 -4.41
C PRO A 39 -8.07 9.73 -3.92
N TRP A 40 -7.27 10.25 -4.84
CA TRP A 40 -5.97 10.85 -4.55
C TRP A 40 -5.82 12.20 -5.24
N LYS A 41 -5.25 13.17 -4.52
CA LYS A 41 -4.69 14.37 -5.16
C LYS A 41 -3.38 14.01 -5.86
N TRP A 42 -3.06 14.70 -6.93
CA TRP A 42 -1.85 14.46 -7.72
C TRP A 42 -0.56 14.54 -6.91
N ASP A 43 -0.44 15.52 -6.01
CA ASP A 43 0.76 15.69 -5.18
C ASP A 43 0.92 14.58 -4.15
N GLU A 44 -0.18 14.13 -3.52
CA GLU A 44 -0.15 13.01 -2.57
C GLU A 44 0.18 11.69 -3.26
N PHE A 45 -0.24 11.53 -4.51
CA PHE A 45 0.03 10.33 -5.29
C PHE A 45 1.53 10.17 -5.62
N LYS A 46 2.30 11.26 -5.68
CA LYS A 46 3.77 11.18 -5.84
C LYS A 46 4.39 10.36 -4.71
N THR A 47 3.92 10.56 -3.48
CA THR A 47 4.35 9.80 -2.30
C THR A 47 3.95 8.33 -2.41
N VAL A 48 2.72 8.03 -2.85
CA VAL A 48 2.27 6.64 -3.08
C VAL A 48 3.16 5.94 -4.11
N LYS A 49 3.55 6.65 -5.18
CA LYS A 49 4.45 6.12 -6.22
C LYS A 49 5.83 5.80 -5.64
N GLN A 50 6.41 6.71 -4.85
CA GLN A 50 7.70 6.50 -4.19
C GLN A 50 7.68 5.27 -3.28
N HIS A 51 6.69 5.18 -2.39
CA HIS A 51 6.53 4.02 -1.49
C HIS A 51 6.39 2.72 -2.27
N LYS A 52 5.65 2.74 -3.39
CA LYS A 52 5.51 1.56 -4.25
C LYS A 52 6.84 1.15 -4.85
N ASP A 53 7.67 2.09 -5.32
CA ASP A 53 8.98 1.77 -5.88
C ASP A 53 9.89 1.14 -4.83
N THR A 54 9.94 1.70 -3.61
CA THR A 54 10.63 1.09 -2.46
C THR A 54 10.15 -0.34 -2.20
N LEU A 55 8.83 -0.54 -2.09
CA LEU A 55 8.26 -1.86 -1.81
C LEU A 55 8.49 -2.87 -2.94
N LYS A 56 8.45 -2.43 -4.19
CA LYS A 56 8.68 -3.27 -5.35
C LYS A 56 10.10 -3.81 -5.38
N GLU A 57 11.09 -2.95 -5.14
CA GLU A 57 12.49 -3.37 -5.08
C GLU A 57 12.74 -4.26 -3.85
N LEU A 58 12.11 -3.96 -2.72
CA LEU A 58 12.19 -4.76 -1.50
C LEU A 58 11.73 -6.22 -1.71
N VAL A 59 10.69 -6.46 -2.52
CA VAL A 59 10.15 -7.83 -2.74
C VAL A 59 10.74 -8.57 -3.95
N ARG A 60 11.53 -7.90 -4.79
CA ARG A 60 12.13 -8.47 -6.01
C ARG A 60 13.32 -9.42 -5.77
N GLY A 61 13.84 -9.52 -4.54
CA GLY A 61 14.96 -10.40 -4.23
C GLY A 61 14.66 -11.89 -4.46
N PRO A 62 15.64 -12.71 -4.91
CA PRO A 62 15.45 -14.14 -5.20
C PRO A 62 14.94 -14.92 -3.98
N GLU A 63 13.96 -15.80 -4.22
CA GLU A 63 13.27 -16.61 -3.19
C GLU A 63 14.21 -17.59 -2.49
N GLU A 64 15.29 -18.01 -3.16
CA GLU A 64 16.26 -19.01 -2.67
C GLU A 64 17.04 -18.56 -1.42
N ALA A 65 17.06 -17.26 -1.10
CA ALA A 65 17.75 -16.72 0.08
C ALA A 65 16.80 -16.46 1.28
N GLY A 66 15.86 -17.37 1.55
CA GLY A 66 15.05 -17.34 2.77
C GLY A 66 13.74 -16.54 2.66
N GLY A 67 13.00 -16.74 1.57
CA GLY A 67 11.63 -16.24 1.40
C GLY A 67 11.56 -14.77 0.97
N SER A 68 10.89 -14.52 -0.16
CA SER A 68 10.60 -13.16 -0.62
C SER A 68 9.73 -12.45 0.44
N PRO A 69 10.03 -11.19 0.83
CA PRO A 69 9.25 -10.47 1.82
C PRO A 69 7.81 -10.14 1.41
N LYS A 70 7.20 -10.82 0.43
CA LYS A 70 5.82 -10.58 -0.07
C LYS A 70 4.79 -10.49 1.06
N SER A 71 5.02 -11.15 2.19
CA SER A 71 4.19 -11.03 3.40
C SER A 71 4.13 -9.58 3.96
N ILE A 72 5.16 -8.76 3.73
CA ILE A 72 5.17 -7.34 4.09
C ILE A 72 4.09 -6.56 3.35
N LEU A 73 3.86 -6.89 2.06
CA LEU A 73 2.83 -6.23 1.26
C LEU A 73 1.44 -6.57 1.80
N MET A 74 1.25 -7.82 2.22
CA MET A 74 0.01 -8.23 2.88
C MET A 74 -0.18 -7.52 4.22
N LEU A 75 0.86 -7.45 5.04
CA LEU A 75 0.83 -6.76 6.33
C LEU A 75 0.42 -5.29 6.17
N LEU A 76 1.10 -4.54 5.30
CA LEU A 76 0.81 -3.10 5.09
C LEU A 76 -0.62 -2.86 4.61
N ARG A 77 -1.15 -3.73 3.74
CA ARG A 77 -2.54 -3.66 3.30
C ARG A 77 -3.52 -3.92 4.43
N SER A 78 -3.27 -4.93 5.26
CA SER A 78 -4.12 -5.24 6.42
C SER A 78 -4.12 -4.11 7.44
N LEU A 79 -2.96 -3.51 7.69
CA LEU A 79 -2.81 -2.36 8.59
C LEU A 79 -3.59 -1.14 8.08
N ALA A 80 -3.44 -0.79 6.80
CA ALA A 80 -4.18 0.31 6.19
C ALA A 80 -5.70 0.07 6.18
N LYS A 81 -6.14 -1.17 5.99
CA LYS A 81 -7.56 -1.54 6.09
C LYS A 81 -8.10 -1.32 7.50
N MET A 82 -7.38 -1.78 8.52
CA MET A 82 -7.79 -1.61 9.92
C MET A 82 -7.85 -0.14 10.33
N GLU A 83 -6.89 0.67 9.89
CA GLU A 83 -6.90 2.11 10.12
C GLU A 83 -8.10 2.77 9.44
N SER A 84 -8.35 2.46 8.16
CA SER A 84 -9.48 3.03 7.41
C SER A 84 -10.85 2.64 8.01
N GLU A 85 -10.99 1.40 8.50
CA GLU A 85 -12.21 0.94 9.17
C GLU A 85 -12.43 1.68 10.49
N ALA A 86 -11.37 1.94 11.25
CA ALA A 86 -11.44 2.65 12.52
C ALA A 86 -11.63 4.17 12.36
N ALA A 87 -11.03 4.77 11.33
CA ALA A 87 -11.17 6.18 11.01
C ALA A 87 -12.55 6.52 10.41
N ARG A 88 -13.33 5.52 9.99
CA ARG A 88 -14.62 5.72 9.36
C ARG A 88 -15.60 6.39 10.33
N GLY A 89 -16.07 7.58 9.96
CA GLY A 89 -17.00 8.37 10.78
C GLY A 89 -16.33 9.08 11.96
N GLN A 90 -15.00 9.13 12.00
CA GLN A 90 -14.23 9.85 13.01
C GLN A 90 -13.58 11.09 12.38
N GLU A 91 -13.74 12.25 13.01
CA GLU A 91 -13.13 13.51 12.54
C GLU A 91 -11.68 13.68 13.01
N ARG A 92 -11.23 12.86 13.96
CA ARG A 92 -9.90 12.95 14.60
C ARG A 92 -9.08 11.70 14.34
N LEU A 93 -7.76 11.84 14.50
CA LEU A 93 -6.83 10.72 14.49
C LEU A 93 -7.28 9.65 15.50
N VAL A 94 -7.53 8.45 14.98
CA VAL A 94 -7.92 7.31 15.81
C VAL A 94 -6.66 6.55 16.18
N TRP A 95 -6.40 6.40 17.47
CA TRP A 95 -5.33 5.51 17.95
C TRP A 95 -5.87 4.09 18.02
N GLY A 96 -5.15 3.12 17.47
CA GLY A 96 -5.65 1.75 17.48
C GLY A 96 -4.60 0.67 17.31
N ARG A 97 -5.07 -0.57 17.40
CA ARG A 97 -4.23 -1.78 17.47
C ARG A 97 -3.24 -1.89 16.30
N TRP A 98 -3.58 -1.36 15.12
CA TRP A 98 -2.72 -1.41 13.94
C TRP A 98 -1.38 -0.69 14.16
N MET A 99 -1.32 0.33 15.01
CA MET A 99 -0.07 1.06 15.29
C MET A 99 0.94 0.13 15.98
N TRP A 100 0.51 -0.55 17.04
CA TRP A 100 1.33 -1.56 17.72
C TRP A 100 1.67 -2.74 16.79
N MET A 101 0.69 -3.24 16.02
CA MET A 101 0.95 -4.35 15.08
C MET A 101 1.99 -3.97 14.03
N ALA A 102 1.94 -2.75 13.51
CA ALA A 102 2.93 -2.23 12.57
C ALA A 102 4.32 -2.20 13.23
N ALA A 103 4.46 -1.57 14.39
CA ALA A 103 5.73 -1.51 15.13
C ALA A 103 6.31 -2.91 15.41
N TYR A 104 5.48 -3.80 15.95
CA TYR A 104 5.88 -5.15 16.32
C TYR A 104 6.28 -5.98 15.10
N HIS A 105 5.39 -6.09 14.10
CA HIS A 105 5.66 -6.94 12.95
C HIS A 105 6.82 -6.45 12.10
N LEU A 106 7.00 -5.13 11.94
CA LEU A 106 8.16 -4.58 11.22
C LEU A 106 9.47 -4.83 11.95
N THR A 107 9.49 -4.66 13.27
CA THR A 107 10.67 -4.96 14.10
C THR A 107 11.03 -6.44 14.00
N ARG A 108 10.05 -7.34 14.18
CA ARG A 108 10.27 -8.79 14.08
C ARG A 108 10.67 -9.23 12.67
N ALA A 109 10.17 -8.56 11.64
CA ALA A 109 10.60 -8.83 10.27
C ALA A 109 12.06 -8.41 10.06
N ALA A 110 12.46 -7.23 10.53
CA ALA A 110 13.85 -6.77 10.45
C ALA A 110 14.82 -7.72 11.16
N GLU A 111 14.49 -8.15 12.39
CA GLU A 111 15.30 -9.09 13.17
C GLU A 111 15.54 -10.43 12.45
N ARG A 112 14.55 -10.94 11.71
CA ARG A 112 14.69 -12.18 10.93
C ARG A 112 15.70 -12.06 9.80
N TYR A 113 15.88 -10.85 9.27
CA TYR A 113 16.76 -10.58 8.14
C TYR A 113 18.10 -9.96 8.54
N ASP A 114 18.31 -9.63 9.82
CA ASP A 114 19.49 -8.91 10.32
C ASP A 114 20.82 -9.57 9.91
N THR A 115 20.86 -10.90 9.95
CA THR A 115 22.06 -11.69 9.63
C THR A 115 22.18 -12.11 8.17
N LYS A 116 21.06 -12.18 7.44
CA LYS A 116 21.02 -12.73 6.07
C LYS A 116 20.93 -11.65 4.99
N LYS A 117 20.30 -10.52 5.31
CA LYS A 117 20.01 -9.40 4.39
C LYS A 117 20.00 -8.09 5.18
N ALA A 118 21.16 -7.64 5.66
CA ALA A 118 21.29 -6.44 6.50
C ALA A 118 20.67 -5.18 5.86
N ALA A 119 20.79 -5.01 4.53
CA ALA A 119 20.14 -3.92 3.82
C ALA A 119 18.60 -3.97 3.92
N LEU A 120 18.00 -5.16 3.78
CA LEU A 120 16.57 -5.36 3.94
C LEU A 120 16.11 -5.09 5.38
N ALA A 121 16.88 -5.56 6.37
CA ALA A 121 16.59 -5.29 7.77
C ALA A 121 16.62 -3.79 8.07
N LYS A 122 17.59 -3.06 7.51
CA LYS A 122 17.70 -1.59 7.63
C LYS A 122 16.50 -0.89 7.00
N GLU A 123 16.08 -1.28 5.80
CA GLU A 123 14.89 -0.72 5.14
C GLU A 123 13.62 -0.95 5.96
N LEU A 124 13.41 -2.16 6.49
CA LEU A 124 12.25 -2.48 7.32
C LEU A 124 12.20 -1.63 8.61
N ARG A 125 13.35 -1.40 9.25
CA ARG A 125 13.47 -0.47 10.39
C ARG A 125 13.17 0.97 9.97
N SER A 126 13.69 1.41 8.83
CA SER A 126 13.43 2.77 8.33
C SER A 126 11.94 3.01 8.03
N ILE A 127 11.23 2.01 7.51
CA ILE A 127 9.78 2.09 7.28
C ILE A 127 9.04 2.21 8.63
N ARG A 128 9.41 1.40 9.62
CA ARG A 128 8.85 1.48 10.97
C ARG A 128 9.06 2.87 11.58
N ASP A 129 10.29 3.37 11.54
CA ASP A 129 10.64 4.66 12.14
C ASP A 129 9.92 5.82 11.45
N ALA A 130 9.71 5.73 10.13
CA ALA A 130 8.89 6.68 9.38
C ALA A 130 7.41 6.65 9.82
N PHE A 131 6.87 5.48 10.16
CA PHE A 131 5.51 5.38 10.71
C PHE A 131 5.39 6.02 12.08
N GLU A 132 6.31 5.71 12.99
CA GLU A 132 6.31 6.28 14.34
C GLU A 132 6.47 7.81 14.29
N LYS A 133 7.41 8.31 13.51
CA LYS A 133 7.66 9.76 13.36
C LYS A 133 6.45 10.53 12.81
N ASN A 134 5.65 9.90 11.95
CA ASN A 134 4.47 10.52 11.36
C ASN A 134 3.16 10.05 12.01
N GLU A 135 3.22 9.49 13.24
CA GLU A 135 2.05 9.00 13.98
C GLU A 135 1.13 8.10 13.14
N TYR A 136 1.72 7.28 12.25
CA TYR A 136 1.03 6.35 11.36
C TYR A 136 0.05 7.00 10.36
N ARG A 137 0.05 8.33 10.21
CA ARG A 137 -0.84 9.07 9.28
C ARG A 137 -0.64 8.72 7.82
N ASP A 138 0.53 8.17 7.47
CA ASP A 138 0.85 7.79 6.09
C ASP A 138 0.41 6.37 5.72
N LEU A 139 -0.10 5.60 6.69
CA LEU A 139 -0.43 4.19 6.51
C LEU A 139 -1.38 3.91 5.34
N PRO A 140 -2.40 4.74 5.04
CA PRO A 140 -3.21 4.59 3.82
C PRO A 140 -2.38 4.63 2.53
N ARG A 141 -1.39 5.52 2.45
CA ARG A 141 -0.50 5.65 1.28
C ARG A 141 0.36 4.40 1.12
N TRP A 142 0.86 3.86 2.22
CA TRP A 142 1.62 2.60 2.24
C TRP A 142 0.76 1.39 1.88
N GLY A 143 -0.51 1.34 2.31
CA GLY A 143 -1.45 0.30 1.91
C GLY A 143 -1.72 0.28 0.40
N ALA A 144 -1.97 1.46 -0.17
CA ALA A 144 -2.16 1.61 -1.62
C ALA A 144 -0.89 1.25 -2.41
N ALA A 145 0.26 1.73 -1.95
CA ALA A 145 1.57 1.39 -2.51
C ALA A 145 1.84 -0.12 -2.48
N ALA A 146 1.53 -0.79 -1.38
CA ALA A 146 1.70 -2.23 -1.23
C ALA A 146 0.81 -3.04 -2.19
N ARG A 147 -0.45 -2.61 -2.39
CA ARG A 147 -1.33 -3.23 -3.39
C ARG A 147 -0.80 -3.02 -4.80
N TRP A 148 -0.31 -1.83 -5.14
CA TRP A 148 0.28 -1.56 -6.44
C TRP A 148 1.56 -2.38 -6.68
N ALA A 149 2.46 -2.42 -5.71
CA ALA A 149 3.67 -3.25 -5.76
C ALA A 149 3.32 -4.73 -5.98
N GLN A 150 2.34 -5.26 -5.24
CA GLN A 150 1.87 -6.64 -5.40
C GLN A 150 1.34 -6.91 -6.82
N LEU A 151 0.59 -5.99 -7.43
CA LEU A 151 0.10 -6.15 -8.79
C LEU A 151 1.23 -6.18 -9.83
N LEU A 152 2.30 -5.43 -9.60
CA LEU A 152 3.47 -5.38 -10.49
C LEU A 152 4.42 -6.56 -10.31
N THR A 153 4.47 -7.17 -9.13
CA THR A 153 5.34 -8.31 -8.82
C THR A 153 4.61 -9.64 -8.84
N ARG A 154 3.31 -9.64 -9.19
CA ARG A 154 2.58 -10.85 -9.51
C ARG A 154 3.12 -11.40 -10.82
N GLU A 155 3.79 -12.55 -10.77
CA GLU A 155 4.09 -13.31 -11.99
C GLU A 155 2.77 -13.58 -12.72
N LYS A 156 2.78 -13.42 -14.05
CA LYS A 156 1.62 -13.77 -14.88
C LYS A 156 1.41 -15.28 -14.74
N GLY A 157 0.51 -15.69 -13.85
CA GLY A 157 -0.01 -17.04 -13.85
C GLY A 157 -0.50 -17.35 -15.26
N LYS A 158 0.09 -18.37 -15.88
CA LYS A 158 -0.35 -18.91 -17.17
C LYS A 158 -1.84 -19.22 -17.07
N HIS A 159 -2.66 -18.45 -17.78
CA HIS A 159 -4.03 -18.80 -18.15
C HIS A 159 -4.29 -18.29 -19.57
#